data_AF-A0A0X3P9X1-F1
#
_entry.id   AF-A0A0X3P9X1-F1
#
_cell.length_a   1.000
_cell.length_b   1.000
_cell.length_c   1.000
_cell.angle_alpha   90.00
_cell.angle_beta   90.00
_cell.angle_gamma   90.00
#
_symmetry.space_group_name_H-M   'P 1'
#
loop_
_entity.id
_entity.type
_entity.pdbx_description
1 polymer ?
#
loop_
_entity_poly.entity_id
_entity_poly.type
_entity_poly.pdbx_seq_one_letter_code
_entity_poly.pdbx_strand_id
1 'polypeptide(L)'
;MTETQPKEEKLSDLEKDLRSHPAFAKSLEDMQDSPAFQALQALKYESENPNENAQSYKEEGNYYVERGEFGKAVTAYGGGIAAQPTDKKLLAVLYTNRGIAQARMSWSLLLLSLTSVLRELWFLRAGLQVCYQM
;
A
#
# COMPACT_ATOMS: atom_id res chain seq x y z
N MET A 1 -15.50 22.55 -40.83
CA MET A 1 -15.97 21.97 -39.55
C MET A 1 -16.80 20.75 -39.95
N THR A 2 -16.17 19.58 -40.07
CA THR A 2 -16.88 18.37 -40.49
C THR A 2 -17.66 17.83 -39.30
N GLU A 3 -18.96 18.07 -39.35
CA GLU A 3 -19.96 17.63 -38.39
C GLU A 3 -19.93 16.10 -38.27
N THR A 4 -19.41 15.58 -37.16
CA THR A 4 -19.46 14.16 -36.83
C THR A 4 -20.90 13.81 -36.45
N GLN A 5 -21.68 13.36 -37.43
CA GLN A 5 -22.99 12.78 -37.15
C GLN A 5 -22.82 11.56 -36.23
N PRO A 6 -23.63 11.41 -35.16
CA PRO A 6 -23.58 10.23 -34.32
C PRO A 6 -24.04 9.05 -35.16
N LYS A 7 -23.17 8.06 -35.39
CA LYS A 7 -23.58 6.82 -36.03
C LYS A 7 -24.60 6.16 -35.11
N GLU A 8 -25.86 6.09 -35.53
CA GLU A 8 -26.85 5.19 -34.96
C GLU A 8 -26.41 3.75 -35.27
N GLU A 9 -25.48 3.25 -34.46
CA GLU A 9 -25.07 1.86 -34.48
C GLU A 9 -26.26 1.03 -33.98
N LYS A 10 -26.78 0.14 -34.84
CA LYS A 10 -27.97 -0.64 -34.50
C LYS A 10 -27.71 -1.41 -33.22
N LEU A 11 -28.63 -1.30 -32.25
CA LEU A 11 -28.59 -2.02 -30.96
C LEU A 11 -28.29 -3.52 -31.11
N SER A 12 -28.71 -4.14 -32.22
CA SER A 12 -28.42 -5.54 -32.54
C SER A 12 -26.94 -5.85 -32.73
N ASP A 13 -26.20 -4.91 -33.32
CA ASP A 13 -24.81 -5.09 -33.69
C ASP A 13 -23.92 -4.85 -32.45
N LEU A 14 -24.29 -3.85 -31.65
CA LEU A 14 -23.69 -3.60 -30.33
C LEU A 14 -23.89 -4.78 -29.38
N GLU A 15 -25.09 -5.37 -29.30
CA GLU A 15 -25.34 -6.57 -28.48
C GLU A 15 -24.45 -7.74 -28.90
N LYS A 16 -24.16 -7.85 -30.19
CA LYS A 16 -23.35 -8.93 -30.75
C LYS A 16 -21.87 -8.75 -30.38
N ASP A 17 -21.38 -7.52 -30.49
CA ASP A 17 -20.01 -7.16 -30.08
C ASP A 17 -19.83 -7.30 -28.57
N LEU A 18 -20.78 -6.82 -27.76
CA LEU A 18 -20.71 -6.93 -26.30
C LEU A 18 -20.67 -8.39 -25.85
N ARG A 19 -21.49 -9.26 -26.46
CA ARG A 19 -21.54 -10.71 -26.13
C ARG A 19 -20.31 -11.48 -26.59
N SER A 20 -19.57 -10.97 -27.57
CA SER A 20 -18.32 -11.59 -28.02
C SER A 20 -17.14 -11.28 -27.09
N HIS A 21 -17.26 -10.22 -26.28
CA HIS A 21 -16.20 -9.77 -25.41
C HIS A 21 -16.15 -10.63 -24.13
N PRO A 22 -14.98 -11.21 -23.76
CA PRO A 22 -14.86 -12.15 -22.65
C PRO A 22 -15.29 -11.57 -21.29
N ALA A 23 -15.30 -10.24 -21.14
CA ALA A 23 -15.78 -9.56 -19.94
C ALA A 23 -17.31 -9.66 -19.70
N PHE A 24 -18.11 -10.01 -20.72
CA PHE A 24 -19.57 -10.05 -20.66
C PHE A 24 -20.15 -11.44 -21.01
N ALA A 25 -19.35 -12.50 -20.87
CA ALA A 25 -19.79 -13.87 -21.07
C ALA A 25 -20.95 -14.22 -20.12
N LYS A 26 -21.96 -14.95 -20.63
CA LYS A 26 -23.17 -15.34 -19.86
C LYS A 26 -22.95 -16.51 -18.90
N SER A 27 -21.90 -17.30 -19.13
CA SER A 27 -21.57 -18.52 -18.38
C SER A 27 -20.11 -18.49 -17.93
N LEU A 28 -19.83 -19.09 -16.78
CA LEU A 28 -18.46 -19.19 -16.25
C LEU A 28 -17.59 -20.15 -17.06
N GLU A 29 -18.21 -21.15 -17.68
CA GLU A 29 -17.55 -22.19 -18.47
C GLU A 29 -16.93 -21.62 -19.75
N ASP A 30 -17.55 -20.61 -20.37
CA ASP A 30 -17.06 -19.98 -21.61
C ASP A 30 -15.84 -19.08 -21.36
N MET A 31 -15.60 -18.73 -20.09
CA MET A 31 -14.58 -17.76 -19.69
C MET A 31 -13.31 -18.44 -19.14
N GLN A 32 -13.39 -19.72 -18.80
CA GLN A 32 -12.39 -20.47 -18.03
C GLN A 32 -10.98 -20.47 -18.67
N ASP A 33 -10.92 -20.46 -20.00
CA ASP A 33 -9.67 -20.44 -20.77
C ASP A 33 -9.17 -19.01 -21.08
N SER A 34 -9.94 -17.97 -20.76
CA SER A 34 -9.54 -16.59 -21.08
C SER A 34 -8.48 -16.08 -20.10
N PRO A 35 -7.49 -15.30 -20.58
CA PRO A 35 -6.49 -14.69 -19.69
C PRO A 35 -7.11 -13.72 -18.67
N ALA A 36 -8.26 -13.11 -19.01
CA ALA A 36 -9.02 -12.27 -18.08
C ALA A 36 -9.60 -13.06 -16.91
N PHE A 37 -10.08 -14.29 -17.16
CA PHE A 37 -10.56 -15.18 -16.10
C PHE A 37 -9.44 -15.68 -15.20
N GLN A 38 -8.28 -16.02 -15.76
CA GLN A 38 -7.09 -16.35 -14.96
C GLN A 38 -6.67 -15.19 -14.06
N ALA A 39 -6.69 -13.95 -14.57
CA ALA A 39 -6.41 -12.77 -13.74
C ALA A 39 -7.44 -12.58 -12.62
N LEU A 40 -8.72 -12.80 -12.90
CA LEU A 40 -9.78 -12.76 -11.88
C LEU A 40 -9.66 -13.90 -10.86
N GLN A 41 -9.27 -15.10 -11.30
CA GLN A 41 -8.97 -16.23 -10.42
C GLN A 41 -7.77 -15.91 -9.54
N ALA A 42 -6.70 -15.33 -10.08
CA ALA A 42 -5.54 -14.92 -9.30
C ALA A 42 -5.95 -13.92 -8.21
N LEU A 43 -6.74 -12.90 -8.55
CA LEU A 43 -7.28 -11.95 -7.56
C LEU A 43 -8.16 -12.61 -6.49
N LYS A 44 -8.89 -13.67 -6.84
CA LYS A 44 -9.73 -14.42 -5.89
C LYS A 44 -8.91 -15.35 -4.99
N TYR A 45 -7.95 -16.11 -5.54
CA TYR A 45 -7.14 -17.07 -4.79
C TYR A 45 -6.02 -16.42 -3.97
N GLU A 46 -5.55 -15.24 -4.36
CA GLU A 46 -4.71 -14.37 -3.52
C GLU A 46 -5.43 -13.98 -2.21
N SER A 47 -6.73 -14.29 -2.05
CA SER A 47 -7.47 -14.08 -0.80
C SER A 47 -7.66 -15.33 0.08
N GLU A 48 -7.50 -16.56 -0.44
CA GLU A 48 -8.00 -17.75 0.26
C GLU A 48 -7.09 -18.23 1.42
N ASN A 49 -5.78 -17.94 1.37
CA ASN A 49 -4.87 -18.31 2.46
C ASN A 49 -4.49 -17.09 3.32
N PRO A 50 -5.17 -16.86 4.46
CA PRO A 50 -4.90 -15.72 5.33
C PRO A 50 -3.47 -15.73 5.91
N ASN A 51 -2.84 -16.90 6.03
CA ASN A 51 -1.46 -17.01 6.50
C ASN A 51 -0.45 -16.56 5.45
N GLU A 52 -0.62 -16.96 4.18
CA GLU A 52 0.27 -16.53 3.10
C GLU A 52 0.14 -15.03 2.85
N ASN A 53 -1.09 -14.50 2.91
CA ASN A 53 -1.33 -13.06 2.80
C ASN A 53 -0.62 -12.30 3.93
N ALA A 54 -0.78 -12.76 5.17
CA ALA A 54 -0.07 -12.18 6.31
C ALA A 54 1.46 -12.29 6.20
N GLN A 55 1.99 -13.34 5.56
CA GLN A 55 3.42 -13.46 5.28
C GLN A 55 3.89 -12.47 4.21
N SER A 56 3.14 -12.29 3.13
CA SER A 56 3.41 -11.28 2.10
C SER A 56 3.45 -9.88 2.70
N TYR A 57 2.45 -9.51 3.51
CA TYR A 57 2.44 -8.22 4.22
C TYR A 57 3.60 -8.05 5.22
N LYS A 58 4.05 -9.14 5.85
CA LYS A 58 5.24 -9.11 6.72
C LYS A 58 6.49 -8.78 5.92
N GLU A 59 6.66 -9.38 4.74
CA GLU A 59 7.80 -9.13 3.85
C GLU A 59 7.77 -7.71 3.28
N GLU A 60 6.59 -7.25 2.84
CA GLU A 60 6.40 -5.87 2.38
C GLU A 60 6.73 -4.84 3.48
N GLY A 61 6.25 -5.09 4.71
CA GLY A 61 6.58 -4.25 5.86
C GLY A 61 8.07 -4.20 6.15
N ASN A 62 8.76 -5.35 6.09
CA ASN A 62 10.21 -5.43 6.29
C ASN A 62 10.97 -4.63 5.21
N TYR A 63 10.54 -4.73 3.95
CA TYR A 63 11.12 -3.96 2.85
C TYR A 63 11.04 -2.44 3.10
N TYR A 64 9.92 -1.93 3.62
CA TYR A 64 9.81 -0.52 3.98
C TYR A 64 10.67 -0.13 5.20
N VAL A 65 10.81 -1.03 6.18
CA VAL A 65 11.68 -0.79 7.34
C VAL A 65 13.15 -0.66 6.94
N GLU A 66 13.62 -1.49 6.00
CA GLU A 66 14.99 -1.42 5.47
C GLU A 66 15.25 -0.08 4.76
N ARG A 67 14.23 0.50 4.13
CA ARG A 67 14.29 1.81 3.46
C ARG A 67 14.09 3.00 4.41
N GLY A 68 13.77 2.77 5.68
CA GLY A 68 13.43 3.81 6.65
C GLY A 68 12.04 4.41 6.47
N GLU A 69 11.20 3.84 5.62
CA GLU A 69 9.82 4.29 5.34
C GLU A 69 8.85 3.72 6.39
N PHE A 70 9.03 4.08 7.67
CA PHE A 70 8.30 3.48 8.79
C PHE A 70 6.78 3.66 8.72
N GLY A 71 6.29 4.77 8.17
CA GLY A 71 4.86 5.00 8.00
C GLY A 71 4.18 3.97 7.09
N LYS A 72 4.83 3.61 5.97
CA LYS A 72 4.32 2.56 5.06
C LYS A 72 4.43 1.17 5.68
N ALA A 73 5.51 0.91 6.42
CA ALA A 73 5.68 -0.35 7.15
C ALA A 73 4.53 -0.61 8.14
N VAL A 74 4.10 0.42 8.89
CA VAL A 74 2.97 0.31 9.83
C VAL A 74 1.67 -0.07 9.12
N THR A 75 1.42 0.51 7.94
CA THR A 75 0.25 0.19 7.12
C THR A 75 0.32 -1.24 6.58
N ALA A 76 1.48 -1.68 6.06
CA ALA A 76 1.68 -3.03 5.55
C ALA A 76 1.46 -4.09 6.64
N TYR A 77 2.08 -3.94 7.81
CA TYR A 77 1.83 -4.84 8.94
C TYR A 77 0.37 -4.81 9.41
N GLY A 78 -0.30 -3.65 9.29
CA GLY A 78 -1.74 -3.51 9.54
C GLY A 78 -2.59 -4.35 8.59
N GLY A 79 -2.25 -4.39 7.30
CA GLY A 79 -2.88 -5.26 6.29
C GLY A 79 -2.73 -6.74 6.63
N GLY A 80 -1.54 -7.16 7.09
CA GLY A 80 -1.30 -8.53 7.54
C GLY A 80 -2.11 -8.93 8.77
N ILE A 81 -2.36 -8.01 9.70
CA ILE A 81 -3.23 -8.24 10.86
C ILE A 81 -4.70 -8.32 10.42
N ALA A 82 -5.12 -7.48 9.48
CA ALA A 82 -6.48 -7.47 8.95
C ALA A 82 -6.83 -8.76 8.19
N ALA A 83 -5.83 -9.44 7.60
CA ALA A 83 -5.98 -10.74 6.97
C ALA A 83 -6.30 -11.88 7.96
N GLN A 84 -6.19 -11.66 9.28
CA GLN A 84 -6.49 -12.63 10.34
C GLN A 84 -5.86 -14.03 10.11
N PRO A 85 -4.52 -14.12 10.09
CA PRO A 85 -3.84 -15.41 9.95
C PRO A 85 -4.22 -16.37 11.08
N THR A 86 -4.40 -17.64 10.72
CA THR A 86 -4.65 -18.74 11.67
C THR A 86 -3.43 -18.99 12.57
N ASP A 87 -2.21 -18.72 12.07
CA ASP A 87 -1.00 -18.87 12.85
C ASP A 87 -0.82 -17.72 13.86
N LYS A 88 -0.98 -18.07 15.14
CA LYS A 88 -0.78 -17.15 16.27
C LYS A 88 0.65 -16.64 16.38
N LYS A 89 1.65 -17.42 15.95
CA LYS A 89 3.06 -16.98 15.98
C LYS A 89 3.28 -15.87 14.96
N LEU A 90 2.78 -16.05 13.74
CA LEU A 90 2.83 -15.02 12.71
C LEU A 90 2.11 -13.74 13.15
N LEU A 91 0.94 -13.88 13.76
CA LEU A 91 0.19 -12.74 14.30
C LEU A 91 0.98 -11.98 15.38
N ALA A 92 1.63 -12.69 16.30
CA ALA A 92 2.48 -12.08 17.32
C ALA A 92 3.65 -11.30 16.70
N VAL A 93 4.31 -11.87 15.70
CA VAL A 93 5.40 -11.21 14.96
C VAL A 93 4.91 -9.93 14.28
N LEU A 94 3.74 -9.94 13.64
CA LEU A 94 3.16 -8.76 13.00
C LEU A 94 2.87 -7.63 14.00
N TYR A 95 2.31 -7.95 15.17
CA TYR A 95 2.08 -6.95 16.22
C TYR A 95 3.40 -6.37 16.75
N THR A 96 4.40 -7.21 17.01
CA THR A 96 5.71 -6.76 17.48
C THR A 96 6.39 -5.87 16.46
N ASN A 97 6.42 -6.27 15.18
CA ASN A 97 7.05 -5.49 14.12
C ASN A 97 6.34 -4.16 13.88
N ARG A 98 5.01 -4.14 13.93
CA ARG A 98 4.23 -2.89 13.87
C ARG A 98 4.56 -1.95 15.02
N GLY A 99 4.68 -2.47 16.24
CA GLY A 99 5.07 -1.68 17.42
C GLY A 99 6.47 -1.09 17.28
N ILE A 100 7.43 -1.88 16.80
CA ILE A 100 8.81 -1.42 16.53
C ILE A 100 8.81 -0.33 15.47
N ALA A 101 8.06 -0.50 14.38
CA ALA A 101 7.97 0.50 13.31
C ALA A 101 7.38 1.82 13.81
N GLN A 102 6.32 1.78 14.62
CA GLN A 102 5.76 2.99 15.23
C GLN A 102 6.74 3.67 16.19
N ALA A 103 7.44 2.90 17.03
CA ALA A 103 8.44 3.45 17.93
C ALA A 103 9.58 4.14 17.16
N ARG A 104 10.06 3.53 16.08
CA ARG A 104 11.09 4.11 15.20
C ARG A 104 10.61 5.38 14.50
N MET A 105 9.37 5.39 14.00
CA MET A 105 8.75 6.58 13.42
C MET A 105 8.72 7.73 14.43
N SER A 106 8.21 7.50 15.64
CA SER A 106 8.16 8.52 16.68
C SER A 106 9.55 9.00 17.13
N TRP A 107 10.51 8.08 17.27
CA TRP A 107 11.89 8.42 17.65
C TRP A 107 12.56 9.31 16.61
N SER A 108 12.33 9.05 15.32
CA SER A 108 12.89 9.87 14.24
C SER A 108 12.40 11.33 14.28
N LEU A 109 11.11 11.54 14.58
CA LEU A 109 10.52 12.87 14.72
C LEU A 109 11.05 13.61 15.96
N LEU A 110 11.22 12.89 17.08
CA LEU A 110 11.77 13.44 18.31
C LEU A 110 13.21 13.93 18.12
N LEU A 111 14.06 13.15 17.44
CA LEU A 111 15.44 13.55 17.13
C LEU A 111 15.51 14.81 16.25
N LEU A 112 14.64 14.93 15.25
CA LEU A 112 14.58 16.13 14.39
C LEU A 112 14.16 17.38 15.18
N SER A 113 13.22 17.24 16.11
CA SER A 113 12.83 18.33 17.01
C SER A 113 13.96 18.74 17.95
N LEU A 114 14.61 17.77 18.61
CA LEU A 114 15.75 18.01 19.51
C LEU A 114 16.92 18.71 18.82
N THR A 115 17.30 18.26 17.62
CA THR A 115 18.40 18.87 16.86
C THR A 115 18.07 20.31 16.43
N SER A 116 16.81 20.60 16.09
CA SER A 116 16.37 21.96 15.77
C SER A 116 16.47 22.89 16.98
N VAL A 117 16.01 22.45 18.16
CA VAL A 117 16.11 23.22 19.41
C VAL A 117 17.57 23.45 19.81
N LEU A 118 18.41 22.41 19.72
CA LEU A 118 19.84 22.53 20.04
C LEU A 118 20.56 23.50 19.09
N ARG A 119 20.18 23.51 17.81
CA ARG A 119 20.71 24.46 16.81
C ARG A 119 20.35 25.89 17.16
N GLU A 120 19.10 26.16 17.52
CA GLU A 120 18.64 27.49 17.95
C GLU A 120 19.35 27.96 19.24
N LEU A 121 19.48 27.07 20.23
CA LEU A 121 20.21 27.37 21.47
C LEU A 121 21.69 27.69 21.20
N TRP A 122 22.32 26.97 20.27
CA TRP A 122 23.69 27.26 19.86
C TRP A 122 23.81 28.64 19.19
N PHE A 123 22.89 29.00 18.28
CA PHE A 123 22.87 30.33 17.65
C PHE A 123 22.62 31.45 18.66
N LEU A 124 21.71 31.27 19.61
CA LEU A 124 21.47 32.24 20.68
C LEU A 124 22.71 32.44 21.53
N ARG A 125 23.39 31.36 21.92
CA ARG A 125 24.62 31.42 22.73
C ARG A 125 25.77 32.07 21.95
N ALA A 126 25.92 31.77 20.66
CA ALA A 126 26.92 32.40 19.80
C ALA A 126 26.64 33.90 19.61
N GLY A 127 25.37 34.29 19.40
CA GLY A 127 24.97 35.69 19.26
C GLY A 127 25.23 36.52 20.53
N LEU A 128 24.90 35.98 21.71
CA LEU A 128 25.20 36.62 23.00
C LEU A 128 26.70 36.82 23.22
N GLN A 129 27.54 35.88 22.79
CA GLN A 129 29.00 35.98 22.92
C GLN A 129 29.58 37.15 22.09
N VAL A 130 29.03 37.39 20.89
CA VAL A 130 29.46 38.51 20.03
C VAL A 130 29.02 39.85 20.60
N CYS A 131 27.81 39.94 21.16
CA CYS A 131 27.31 41.16 21.79
C CYS A 131 28.09 41.56 23.06
N TYR A 132 28.74 40.61 23.74
CA TYR A 132 29.52 40.88 24.96
C TYR A 132 30.96 41.38 24.67
N GLN A 133 31.43 41.28 23.42
CA GLN A 133 32.78 41.69 23.02
C GLN A 133 32.85 43.02 22.23
N MET A 134 31.75 43.78 22.17
CA MET A 134 31.71 45.17 21.69
C MET A 134 31.51 46.13 22.85
#